data_AF-A0A7W6RVE5-F1
#
_entry.id   AF-A0A7W6RVE5-F1
#
_cell.length_a   1.000
_cell.length_b   1.000
_cell.length_c   1.000
_cell.angle_alpha   90.00
_cell.angle_beta   90.00
_cell.angle_gamma   90.00
#
_symmetry.space_group_name_H-M   'P 1'
#
loop_
_entity.id
_entity.type
_entity.pdbx_description
1 polymer ?
#
loop_
_entity_poly.entity_id
_entity_poly.type
_entity_poly.pdbx_seq_one_letter_code
_entity_poly.pdbx_strand_id
1 'polypeptide(L)'
;MISMSYDLSKLPLQSLLRPISDAASVLARLDERIARSTLGAGWIERMHFADACASLWIDGELVHLEDLVLHDATKDVRTPTHELTMRPRCFENPPAHCRPTPRLGAVVGRSS
;
A
#
# COMPACT_ATOMS: atom_id res chain seq x y z
N MET A 1 9.18 13.50 -19.52
CA MET A 1 8.27 13.34 -18.36
C MET A 1 7.93 14.72 -17.83
N ILE A 2 6.68 15.14 -17.96
CA ILE A 2 6.21 16.42 -17.40
C ILE A 2 5.96 16.17 -15.92
N SER A 3 6.80 16.72 -15.05
CA SER A 3 6.57 16.68 -13.60
C SER A 3 5.42 17.62 -13.26
N MET A 4 4.34 17.09 -12.71
CA MET A 4 3.24 17.89 -12.19
C MET A 4 3.70 18.54 -10.88
N SER A 5 4.11 19.81 -10.95
CA SER A 5 4.46 20.60 -9.77
C SER A 5 3.19 21.16 -9.13
N TYR A 6 2.82 20.64 -7.97
CA TYR A 6 1.75 21.21 -7.15
C TYR A 6 2.29 22.42 -6.37
N ASP A 7 1.64 23.56 -6.51
CA ASP A 7 1.94 24.75 -5.74
C ASP A 7 1.36 24.61 -4.32
N LEU A 8 2.23 24.28 -3.36
CA LEU A 8 1.85 24.08 -1.96
C LEU A 8 1.28 25.36 -1.32
N SER A 9 1.63 26.54 -1.84
CA SER A 9 1.16 27.84 -1.38
C SER A 9 -0.32 28.07 -1.67
N LYS A 10 -0.89 27.33 -2.63
CA LYS A 10 -2.30 27.43 -3.05
C LYS A 10 -3.20 26.39 -2.38
N LEU A 11 -2.67 25.54 -1.52
CA LEU A 11 -3.48 24.53 -0.83
C LEU A 11 -4.43 25.20 0.17
N PRO A 12 -5.72 24.84 0.19
CA PRO A 12 -6.68 25.36 1.17
C PRO A 12 -6.47 24.68 2.53
N LEU A 13 -5.34 24.96 3.20
CA LEU A 13 -4.91 24.30 4.43
C LEU A 13 -5.99 24.31 5.51
N GLN A 14 -6.67 25.44 5.69
CA GLN A 14 -7.73 25.60 6.70
C GLN A 14 -8.89 24.61 6.49
N SER A 15 -9.21 24.29 5.23
CA SER A 15 -10.24 23.31 4.89
C SER A 15 -9.74 21.87 5.00
N LEU A 16 -8.43 21.64 4.87
CA LEU A 16 -7.82 20.30 4.86
C LEU A 16 -7.43 19.80 6.26
N LEU A 17 -7.17 20.69 7.21
CA LEU A 17 -6.69 20.31 8.55
C LEU A 17 -7.64 19.34 9.28
N ARG A 18 -8.95 19.60 9.19
CA ARG A 18 -9.97 18.74 9.82
C ARG A 18 -10.06 17.35 9.16
N PRO A 19 -10.29 17.21 7.84
CA PRO A 19 -10.36 15.89 7.22
C PRO A 19 -9.05 15.10 7.32
N ILE A 20 -7.89 15.76 7.27
CA ILE A 20 -6.60 15.07 7.47
C ILE A 20 -6.48 14.53 8.90
N SER A 21 -6.91 15.29 9.90
CA SER A 21 -6.89 14.87 11.30
C SER A 21 -7.85 13.71 11.57
N ASP A 22 -9.04 13.74 11.00
CA ASP A 22 -10.02 12.65 11.10
C ASP A 22 -9.49 11.37 10.43
N ALA A 23 -8.92 11.49 9.23
CA ALA A 23 -8.29 10.38 8.53
C ALA A 23 -7.09 9.80 9.31
N ALA A 24 -6.23 10.67 9.86
CA ALA A 24 -5.08 10.25 10.68
C ALA A 24 -5.53 9.50 11.95
N SER A 25 -6.61 9.94 12.59
CA SER A 25 -7.17 9.26 13.77
C SER A 25 -7.67 7.85 13.43
N VAL A 26 -8.36 7.70 12.29
CA VAL A 26 -8.84 6.40 11.81
C VAL A 26 -7.66 5.49 11.45
N LEU A 27 -6.63 6.03 10.78
CA LEU A 27 -5.44 5.27 10.42
C LEU A 27 -4.67 4.78 11.65
N ALA A 28 -4.49 5.63 12.67
CA ALA A 28 -3.84 5.25 13.92
C ALA A 28 -4.60 4.13 14.65
N ARG A 29 -5.93 4.15 14.63
CA ARG A 29 -6.75 3.07 15.20
C ARG A 29 -6.64 1.77 14.41
N LEU A 30 -6.54 1.86 13.09
CA LEU A 30 -6.32 0.71 12.23
C LEU A 30 -4.95 0.08 12.52
N ASP A 31 -3.91 0.90 12.61
CA ASP A 31 -2.54 0.45 12.92
C ASP A 31 -2.48 -0.29 14.26
N GLU A 32 -3.05 0.29 15.32
CA GLU A 32 -3.12 -0.36 16.63
C GLU A 32 -3.89 -1.70 16.60
N ARG A 33 -4.96 -1.80 15.78
CA ARG A 33 -5.70 -3.05 15.62
C ARG A 33 -4.89 -4.12 14.88
N ILE A 34 -4.12 -3.73 13.87
CA ILE A 34 -3.27 -4.64 13.10
C ILE A 34 -2.10 -5.10 13.95
N ALA A 35 -1.47 -4.20 14.70
CA ALA A 35 -0.36 -4.50 15.61
C ALA A 35 -0.73 -5.53 16.69
N ARG A 36 -1.98 -5.48 17.19
CA ARG A 36 -2.49 -6.43 18.18
C ARG A 36 -3.06 -7.73 17.58
N SER A 37 -3.17 -7.82 16.26
CA SER A 37 -3.78 -8.97 15.59
C SER A 37 -2.72 -9.99 15.17
N THR A 38 -3.00 -11.27 15.38
CA THR A 38 -2.19 -12.38 14.86
C THR A 38 -2.21 -12.43 13.32
N LEU A 39 -3.17 -11.75 12.69
CA LEU A 39 -3.31 -11.64 11.24
C LEU A 39 -2.52 -10.47 10.65
N GLY A 40 -1.83 -9.66 11.46
CA GLY A 40 -1.16 -8.44 10.98
C GLY A 40 -0.14 -8.70 9.88
N ALA A 41 0.67 -9.75 10.03
CA ALA A 41 1.61 -10.17 8.98
C ALA A 41 0.86 -10.54 7.70
N GLY A 42 -0.17 -11.38 7.78
CA GLY A 42 -0.98 -11.76 6.61
C GLY A 42 -1.83 -10.63 6.02
N TRP A 43 -2.03 -9.53 6.75
CA TRP A 43 -2.65 -8.31 6.22
C TRP A 43 -1.63 -7.50 5.40
N ILE A 44 -0.42 -7.30 5.93
CA ILE A 44 0.68 -6.62 5.22
C ILE A 44 1.02 -7.36 3.92
N GLU A 45 1.13 -8.69 3.97
CA GLU A 45 1.37 -9.54 2.80
C GLU A 45 0.22 -9.53 1.78
N ARG A 46 -0.95 -8.94 2.05
CA ARG A 46 -2.06 -8.85 1.08
C ARG A 46 -2.41 -7.44 0.65
N MET A 47 -1.98 -6.43 1.42
CA MET A 47 -2.23 -5.02 1.09
C MET A 47 -1.54 -4.59 -0.21
N HIS A 48 -0.43 -5.20 -0.58
CA HIS A 48 0.30 -4.87 -1.81
C HIS A 48 -0.51 -5.19 -3.08
N PHE A 49 -1.39 -6.20 -3.06
CA PHE A 49 -2.27 -6.49 -4.18
C PHE A 49 -3.33 -5.40 -4.39
N ALA A 50 -3.87 -4.85 -3.30
CA ALA A 50 -4.82 -3.75 -3.36
C ALA A 50 -4.16 -2.45 -3.88
N ASP A 51 -2.93 -2.18 -3.44
CA ASP A 51 -2.10 -1.06 -3.92
C ASP A 51 -1.74 -1.19 -5.41
N ALA A 52 -1.41 -2.41 -5.86
CA ALA A 52 -1.16 -2.70 -7.27
C ALA A 52 -2.43 -2.54 -8.13
N CYS A 53 -3.59 -3.04 -7.68
CA CYS A 53 -4.87 -2.82 -8.37
C CYS A 53 -5.20 -1.32 -8.48
N ALA A 54 -5.01 -0.54 -7.41
CA ALA A 54 -5.26 0.90 -7.43
C ALA A 54 -4.32 1.63 -8.39
N SER A 55 -3.05 1.23 -8.45
CA SER A 55 -2.06 1.81 -9.37
C SER A 55 -2.41 1.54 -10.83
N LEU A 56 -2.75 0.29 -11.16
CA LEU A 56 -3.19 -0.09 -12.51
C LEU A 56 -4.47 0.66 -12.91
N TRP A 57 -5.39 0.86 -11.97
CA TRP A 57 -6.59 1.63 -12.24
C TRP A 57 -6.28 3.11 -12.53
N ILE A 58 -5.31 3.72 -11.83
CA ILE A 58 -4.83 5.08 -12.12
C ILE A 58 -4.20 5.15 -13.51
N ASP A 59 -3.48 4.10 -13.92
CA ASP A 59 -2.89 3.98 -15.26
C ASP A 59 -3.94 3.70 -16.37
N GLY A 60 -5.20 3.45 -15.99
CA GLY A 60 -6.34 3.24 -16.90
C GLY A 60 -6.69 1.77 -17.17
N GLU A 61 -5.97 0.84 -16.55
CA GLU A 61 -6.13 -0.60 -16.73
C GLU A 61 -6.99 -1.20 -15.61
N LEU A 62 -8.11 -1.81 -15.97
CA LEU A 62 -9.03 -2.44 -15.02
C LEU A 62 -8.67 -3.91 -14.83
N VAL A 63 -7.84 -4.21 -13.83
CA VAL A 63 -7.44 -5.57 -13.46
C VAL A 63 -8.16 -6.03 -12.20
N HIS A 64 -8.68 -7.26 -12.21
CA HIS A 64 -9.29 -7.86 -11.04
C HIS A 64 -8.22 -8.31 -10.02
N LEU A 65 -8.52 -8.13 -8.73
CA LEU A 65 -7.61 -8.51 -7.64
C LEU A 65 -7.24 -10.00 -7.69
N GLU A 66 -8.19 -10.85 -8.05
CA GLU A 66 -7.97 -12.30 -8.19
C GLU A 66 -6.96 -12.65 -9.27
N ASP A 67 -6.92 -11.91 -10.37
CA ASP A 67 -5.93 -12.11 -11.44
C ASP A 67 -4.52 -11.77 -10.96
N LEU A 68 -4.36 -10.73 -10.13
CA LEU A 68 -3.06 -10.40 -9.52
C LEU A 68 -2.58 -11.46 -8.52
N VAL A 69 -3.50 -12.01 -7.72
CA VAL A 69 -3.19 -13.07 -6.75
C VAL A 69 -2.84 -14.39 -7.45
N LEU A 70 -3.55 -14.71 -8.53
CA LEU A 70 -3.27 -15.90 -9.35
C LEU A 70 -1.93 -15.76 -10.08
N HIS A 71 -1.64 -14.55 -10.58
CA HIS A 71 -0.38 -14.24 -11.25
C HIS A 71 0.83 -14.36 -10.31
N ASP A 72 0.74 -13.80 -9.10
CA ASP A 72 1.78 -13.97 -8.07
C ASP A 72 1.99 -15.46 -7.70
N ALA A 73 0.91 -16.23 -7.65
CA ALA A 73 0.97 -17.67 -7.42
C ALA A 73 1.44 -18.49 -8.63
N THR A 74 1.81 -17.87 -9.75
CA THR A 74 2.16 -18.50 -11.05
C THR A 74 1.07 -19.43 -11.61
N LYS A 75 -0.19 -19.19 -11.21
CA LYS A 75 -1.38 -19.98 -11.55
C LYS A 75 -2.33 -19.18 -12.41
N ASP A 76 -1.80 -18.57 -13.47
CA ASP A 76 -2.61 -17.82 -14.43
C ASP A 76 -3.64 -18.74 -15.10
N VAL A 77 -4.93 -18.42 -14.94
CA VAL A 77 -6.05 -19.17 -15.53
C VAL A 77 -6.41 -18.64 -16.92
N ARG A 78 -6.01 -17.41 -17.26
CA ARG A 78 -6.18 -16.79 -18.58
C ARG A 78 -4.81 -16.51 -19.20
N THR A 79 -4.72 -16.52 -20.53
CA THR A 79 -3.51 -16.13 -21.26
C THR A 79 -3.07 -14.74 -20.81
N PRO A 80 -1.85 -14.56 -20.26
CA PRO A 80 -1.44 -13.29 -19.68
C PRO A 80 -1.44 -12.22 -20.78
N THR A 81 -2.28 -11.21 -20.64
CA THR A 81 -2.20 -10.00 -21.45
C THR A 81 -0.93 -9.22 -21.07
N HIS A 82 -0.40 -8.45 -22.02
CA HIS A 82 0.86 -7.70 -21.89
C HIS A 82 0.97 -6.91 -20.57
N GLU A 83 -0.15 -6.38 -20.06
CA GLU A 83 -0.23 -5.59 -18.83
C GLU A 83 -0.08 -6.40 -17.53
N LEU A 84 -0.42 -7.70 -17.54
CA LEU A 84 -0.13 -8.62 -16.43
C LEU A 84 1.33 -9.10 -16.47
N THR A 85 1.96 -9.09 -17.65
CA THR A 85 3.40 -9.40 -17.80
C THR A 85 4.26 -8.24 -17.31
N MET A 86 3.75 -7.01 -17.38
CA MET A 86 4.38 -5.83 -16.80
C MET A 86 4.18 -5.85 -15.28
N ARG A 87 5.15 -6.43 -14.56
CA ARG A 87 5.15 -6.45 -13.08
C ARG A 87 5.08 -5.00 -12.55
N PRO A 88 4.00 -4.60 -11.85
CA PRO A 88 3.88 -3.24 -11.34
C PRO A 88 5.07 -2.89 -10.46
N ARG A 89 5.53 -1.63 -10.47
CA ARG A 89 6.66 -1.18 -9.64
C ARG A 89 6.50 -1.55 -8.16
N CYS A 90 5.27 -1.63 -7.66
CA CYS A 90 4.97 -2.05 -6.28
C CYS A 90 5.34 -3.53 -5.99
N PHE A 91 5.30 -4.42 -6.98
CA PHE A 91 5.79 -5.81 -6.86
C PHE A 91 7.32 -5.92 -7.03
N GLU A 92 7.92 -4.97 -7.74
CA GLU A 92 9.35 -4.96 -8.01
C GLU A 92 10.16 -4.31 -6.88
N ASN A 93 9.58 -3.31 -6.23
CA ASN A 93 10.13 -2.66 -5.04
C ASN A 93 8.99 -2.26 -4.10
N PRO A 94 8.53 -3.18 -3.21
CA PRO A 94 7.43 -2.88 -2.31
C PRO A 94 7.81 -1.73 -1.37
N PRO A 95 6.90 -0.75 -1.17
CA PRO A 95 7.15 0.39 -0.30
C PRO A 95 7.47 -0.08 1.12
N ALA A 96 8.25 0.70 1.86
CA ALA A 96 8.83 0.30 3.15
C ALA A 96 7.77 -0.17 4.18
N HIS A 97 6.54 0.31 4.10
CA HIS A 97 5.42 -0.10 4.96
C HIS A 97 4.82 -1.48 4.60
N CYS A 98 5.05 -1.97 3.38
CA CYS A 98 4.67 -3.32 2.94
C CYS A 98 5.76 -4.37 3.26
N ARG A 99 6.94 -3.95 3.68
CA ARG A 99 8.01 -4.87 4.10
C ARG A 99 7.75 -5.29 5.55
N PRO A 100 7.89 -6.58 5.91
CA PRO A 100 7.77 -7.00 7.29
C PRO A 100 8.79 -6.23 8.14
N THR A 101 8.29 -5.36 9.03
CA THR A 101 9.14 -4.61 9.95
C THR A 101 9.80 -5.58 10.92
N PRO A 102 11.12 -5.45 11.20
CA PRO A 102 11.67 -6.06 12.40
C PRO A 102 10.90 -5.45 13.57
N ARG A 103 10.27 -6.31 14.38
CA ARG A 103 9.37 -5.93 15.48
C ARG A 103 9.91 -4.71 16.23
N LEU A 104 9.03 -3.75 16.48
CA LEU A 104 9.23 -2.52 17.26
C LEU A 104 9.63 -2.77 18.75
N GLY A 105 10.20 -3.93 19.09
CA GLY A 105 10.70 -4.27 20.42
C GLY A 105 12.16 -3.85 20.66
N ALA A 106 12.83 -3.21 19.70
CA ALA A 106 14.23 -2.80 19.81
C ALA A 106 14.44 -1.34 20.28
N VAL A 107 13.38 -0.54 20.43
CA VAL A 107 13.47 0.89 20.82
C VAL A 107 13.08 1.15 22.28
N VAL A 108 12.70 0.11 23.04
CA VAL A 108 12.50 0.22 24.50
C VAL A 108 13.45 -0.74 25.23
N GLY A 109 14.56 -0.18 25.73
CA GLY A 109 15.27 -0.70 26.90
C GLY A 109 16.40 -1.71 26.67
N ARG A 110 17.63 -1.21 26.51
CA ARG A 110 18.81 -1.79 27.18
C ARG A 110 19.67 -0.67 27.74
N SER A 111 19.31 -0.26 28.95
CA SER A 111 20.21 0.44 29.88
C SER A 111 20.28 -0.42 31.14
N SER A 112 21.23 -1.36 31.15
CA SER A 112 21.89 -1.97 32.32
C SER A 112 23.09 -2.74 31.81
#